data_AF-A0A1G6DS90-F1
#
_entry.id   AF-A0A1G6DS90-F1
#
_cell.length_a   1.000
_cell.length_b   1.000
_cell.length_c   1.000
_cell.angle_alpha   90.00
_cell.angle_beta   90.00
_cell.angle_gamma   90.00
#
_symmetry.space_group_name_H-M   'P 1'
#
loop_
_entity.id
_entity.type
_entity.pdbx_description
1 polymer ?
#
loop_
_entity_poly.entity_id
_entity_poly.type
_entity_poly.pdbx_seq_one_letter_code
_entity_poly.pdbx_strand_id
1 'polypeptide(L)'
;MMRVPLLSIVIPVSDQWPLTRQCLHSLRSATPGDFFEVIVVDNASRDATLEACSPLGHELFGERFTCLRQDMNLGFGPACNLAAHKAQGELLFFLNNDTVPSPRWFEPLREALAAEPDLGAVGPLLIYPHTQRRVENLTEAEGTSQISSESPRIQHLGIAFCLQKRPHHLYEHFPTLHPLVRKQRRVLALTGAALLLPRTLFLSLGGFFPGYVNGYEDLELCARIRQQGLGLQCVPESAIIHYSSQTPGRFDRDQANAGLLHERCAALITPDLHRQLARDGLKLDLTPWLLPHASLPDEDCERLAPHARSPLPTLLDLLEAHPLWSAGYEAAGRLLQEKSAWTQALEIRLRQANLRPSLAAYTHLLRAALKSGEKDLAAETQSKITIINRILAEPHALRKKAAQMANQARMLGEDDLERLYREACTPDH
;
A
#
# COMPACT_ATOMS: atom_id res chain seq x y z
N MET A 1 29.27 -17.95 13.19
CA MET A 1 28.04 -17.55 12.48
C MET A 1 26.95 -17.31 13.50
N MET A 2 26.25 -16.17 13.45
CA MET A 2 25.09 -15.95 14.32
C MET A 2 23.99 -16.97 13.96
N ARG A 3 23.36 -17.56 14.98
CA ARG A 3 22.23 -18.49 14.80
C ARG A 3 21.10 -17.76 14.05
N VAL A 4 20.56 -18.39 13.00
CA VAL A 4 19.34 -17.91 12.36
C VAL A 4 18.16 -18.37 13.22
N PRO A 5 17.31 -17.45 13.74
CA PRO A 5 16.15 -17.83 14.54
C PRO A 5 15.16 -18.61 13.68
N LEU A 6 14.45 -19.57 14.29
CA LEU A 6 13.37 -20.28 13.60
C LEU A 6 12.25 -19.29 13.26
N LEU A 7 11.81 -19.28 12.01
CA LEU A 7 10.75 -18.42 11.50
C LEU A 7 9.46 -19.22 11.27
N SER A 8 8.32 -18.75 11.78
CA SER A 8 7.02 -19.29 11.41
C SER A 8 6.30 -18.35 10.45
N ILE A 9 6.09 -18.81 9.22
CA ILE A 9 5.37 -18.06 8.18
C ILE A 9 3.90 -18.46 8.26
N VAL A 10 3.03 -17.48 8.56
CA VAL A 10 1.60 -17.68 8.78
C VAL A 10 0.83 -17.12 7.59
N ILE A 11 0.07 -17.99 6.93
CA ILE A 11 -0.69 -17.66 5.71
C ILE A 11 -2.17 -17.99 5.92
N PRO A 12 -3.02 -17.02 6.29
CA PRO A 12 -4.47 -17.22 6.27
C PRO A 12 -4.97 -17.28 4.83
N VAL A 13 -5.85 -18.23 4.54
CA VAL A 13 -6.39 -18.50 3.18
C VAL A 13 -7.91 -18.63 3.25
N SER A 14 -8.59 -18.06 2.26
CA SER A 14 -10.02 -18.26 2.01
C SER A 14 -10.23 -18.31 0.50
N ASP A 15 -10.40 -19.50 -0.05
CA ASP A 15 -10.44 -19.78 -1.49
C ASP A 15 -9.19 -19.24 -2.23
N GLN A 16 -9.35 -18.92 -3.52
CA GLN A 16 -8.31 -18.38 -4.39
C GLN A 16 -7.08 -19.30 -4.53
N TRP A 17 -7.31 -20.59 -4.74
CA TRP A 17 -6.25 -21.59 -4.90
C TRP A 17 -5.14 -21.20 -5.89
N PRO A 18 -5.41 -20.58 -7.06
CA PRO A 18 -4.34 -20.15 -7.95
C PRO A 18 -3.34 -19.20 -7.29
N LEU A 19 -3.81 -18.28 -6.45
CA LEU A 19 -2.98 -17.34 -5.69
C LEU A 19 -2.21 -18.08 -4.59
N THR A 20 -2.91 -18.88 -3.76
CA THR A 20 -2.29 -19.67 -2.69
C THR A 20 -1.18 -20.59 -3.24
N ARG A 21 -1.45 -21.28 -4.34
CA ARG A 21 -0.46 -22.14 -5.02
C ARG A 21 0.76 -21.34 -5.48
N GLN A 22 0.55 -20.17 -6.08
CA GLN A 22 1.65 -19.30 -6.52
C GLN A 22 2.48 -18.79 -5.33
N CYS A 23 1.82 -18.40 -4.25
CA CYS A 23 2.46 -17.97 -3.01
C CYS A 23 3.34 -19.09 -2.42
N LEU A 24 2.84 -20.32 -2.28
CA LEU A 24 3.62 -21.43 -1.74
C LEU A 24 4.85 -21.77 -2.61
N HIS A 25 4.69 -21.85 -3.93
CA HIS A 25 5.81 -22.10 -4.85
C HIS A 25 6.87 -20.98 -4.80
N SER A 26 6.42 -19.72 -4.86
CA SER A 26 7.34 -18.58 -4.82
C SER A 26 8.06 -18.48 -3.49
N LEU A 27 7.37 -18.76 -2.37
CA LEU A 27 7.96 -18.78 -1.05
C LEU A 27 9.07 -19.83 -0.94
N ARG A 28 8.82 -21.07 -1.42
CA ARG A 28 9.86 -22.12 -1.41
C ARG A 28 11.05 -21.74 -2.29
N SER A 29 10.79 -21.19 -3.48
CA SER A 29 11.83 -20.74 -4.42
C SER A 29 12.69 -19.61 -3.85
N ALA A 30 12.07 -18.64 -3.18
CA ALA A 30 12.73 -17.45 -2.65
C ALA A 30 13.43 -17.67 -1.30
N THR A 31 13.18 -18.79 -0.63
CA THR A 31 13.63 -19.06 0.75
C THR A 31 14.45 -20.36 0.83
N PRO A 32 15.73 -20.33 0.44
CA PRO A 32 16.60 -21.50 0.51
C PRO A 32 16.97 -21.80 1.97
N GLY A 33 16.72 -23.03 2.42
CA GLY A 33 17.10 -23.53 3.74
C GLY A 33 15.93 -24.08 4.57
N ASP A 34 16.24 -24.48 5.81
CA ASP A 34 15.31 -25.17 6.71
C ASP A 34 15.11 -24.41 8.04
N PHE A 35 15.38 -23.11 8.05
CA PHE A 35 15.23 -22.22 9.22
C PHE A 35 13.80 -21.70 9.41
N PHE A 36 12.82 -22.23 8.67
CA PHE A 36 11.43 -21.78 8.73
C PHE A 36 10.43 -22.93 8.65
N GLU A 37 9.23 -22.69 9.18
CA GLU A 37 8.04 -23.50 8.97
C GLU A 37 6.94 -22.66 8.32
N VAL A 38 6.00 -23.33 7.66
CA VAL A 38 4.85 -22.68 7.00
C VAL A 38 3.57 -23.23 7.60
N ILE A 39 2.75 -22.32 8.13
CA ILE A 39 1.46 -22.62 8.74
C ILE A 39 0.39 -21.92 7.92
N VAL A 40 -0.35 -22.70 7.14
CA VAL A 40 -1.54 -22.24 6.42
C VAL A 40 -2.75 -22.40 7.32
N VAL A 41 -3.62 -21.39 7.39
CA VAL A 41 -4.93 -21.49 8.04
C VAL A 41 -6.00 -21.37 6.98
N ASP A 42 -6.63 -22.49 6.65
CA ASP A 42 -7.72 -22.55 5.70
C ASP A 42 -9.04 -22.16 6.40
N ASN A 43 -9.51 -20.94 6.13
CA ASN A 43 -10.74 -20.33 6.66
C ASN A 43 -11.99 -20.84 5.91
N ALA A 44 -12.17 -22.16 5.90
CA ALA A 44 -13.31 -22.84 5.29
C ALA A 44 -13.45 -22.64 3.77
N SER A 45 -12.33 -22.78 3.04
CA SER A 45 -12.33 -22.74 1.57
C SER A 45 -13.22 -23.84 0.97
N ARG A 46 -13.79 -23.52 -0.18
CA ARG A 46 -14.69 -24.37 -0.98
C ARG A 46 -14.14 -24.67 -2.36
N ASP A 47 -13.04 -24.02 -2.74
CA ASP A 47 -12.33 -24.29 -3.97
C ASP A 47 -11.26 -25.39 -3.81
N ALA A 48 -10.38 -25.52 -4.80
CA ALA A 48 -9.32 -26.52 -4.82
C ALA A 48 -8.33 -26.42 -3.64
N THR A 49 -8.30 -25.31 -2.89
CA THR A 49 -7.49 -25.17 -1.66
C THR A 49 -7.75 -26.30 -0.69
N LEU A 50 -9.02 -26.69 -0.56
CA LEU A 50 -9.50 -27.73 0.34
C LEU A 50 -8.73 -29.06 0.18
N GLU A 51 -8.50 -29.48 -1.05
CA GLU A 51 -7.91 -30.78 -1.36
C GLU A 51 -6.41 -30.67 -1.69
N ALA A 52 -5.98 -29.56 -2.29
CA ALA A 52 -4.65 -29.43 -2.86
C ALA A 52 -3.62 -28.75 -1.96
N CYS A 53 -4.05 -27.96 -0.95
CA CYS A 53 -3.12 -27.19 -0.12
C CYS A 53 -2.19 -28.09 0.71
N SER A 54 -2.75 -29.10 1.38
CA SER A 54 -1.96 -29.99 2.23
C SER A 54 -0.96 -30.84 1.43
N PRO A 55 -1.34 -31.53 0.34
CA PRO A 55 -0.39 -32.27 -0.49
C PRO A 55 0.76 -31.39 -1.03
N LEU A 56 0.43 -30.23 -1.61
CA LEU A 56 1.44 -29.32 -2.17
C LEU A 56 2.37 -28.77 -1.08
N GLY A 57 1.82 -28.41 0.09
CA GLY A 57 2.62 -27.92 1.21
C GLY A 57 3.64 -28.95 1.70
N HIS A 58 3.23 -30.21 1.85
CA HIS A 58 4.15 -31.28 2.23
C HIS A 58 5.19 -31.57 1.13
N GLU A 59 4.81 -31.50 -0.14
CA GLU A 59 5.76 -31.62 -1.26
C GLU A 59 6.86 -30.54 -1.19
N LEU A 60 6.48 -29.28 -0.91
CA LEU A 60 7.40 -28.16 -0.95
C LEU A 60 8.23 -27.98 0.33
N PHE A 61 7.67 -28.30 1.50
CA PHE A 61 8.27 -27.97 2.80
C PHE A 61 8.39 -29.18 3.76
N GLY A 62 7.97 -30.37 3.36
CA GLY A 62 8.06 -31.59 4.17
C GLY A 62 7.32 -31.48 5.50
N GLU A 63 7.95 -31.96 6.58
CA GLU A 63 7.38 -31.95 7.94
C GLU A 63 7.26 -30.54 8.55
N ARG A 64 7.84 -29.51 7.90
CA ARG A 64 7.75 -28.11 8.34
C ARG A 64 6.54 -27.38 7.75
N PHE A 65 5.62 -28.11 7.12
CA PHE A 65 4.33 -27.58 6.68
C PHE A 65 3.22 -28.01 7.64
N THR A 66 2.29 -27.10 7.93
CA THR A 66 1.05 -27.43 8.62
C THR A 66 -0.10 -26.67 7.98
N CYS A 67 -1.19 -27.37 7.66
CA CYS A 67 -2.45 -26.75 7.25
C CYS A 67 -3.51 -26.94 8.34
N LEU A 68 -3.98 -25.84 8.92
CA LEU A 68 -4.99 -25.78 9.97
C LEU A 68 -6.36 -25.46 9.34
N ARG A 69 -7.10 -26.49 8.97
CA ARG A 69 -8.44 -26.33 8.39
C ARG A 69 -9.48 -25.94 9.44
N GLN A 70 -10.30 -24.94 9.11
CA GLN A 70 -11.42 -24.49 9.92
C GLN A 70 -12.76 -24.83 9.25
N ASP A 71 -13.79 -25.06 10.07
CA ASP A 71 -15.16 -25.33 9.58
C ASP A 71 -15.90 -24.05 9.20
N MET A 72 -15.44 -22.90 9.66
CA MET A 72 -15.98 -21.58 9.33
C MET A 72 -14.85 -20.57 9.10
N ASN A 73 -15.17 -19.51 8.36
CA ASN A 73 -14.23 -18.42 8.15
C ASN A 73 -14.09 -17.59 9.43
N LEU A 74 -12.93 -17.67 10.07
CA LEU A 74 -12.63 -16.95 11.33
C LEU A 74 -12.27 -15.48 11.10
N GLY A 75 -12.02 -15.08 9.84
CA GLY A 75 -11.40 -13.81 9.50
C GLY A 75 -9.87 -13.86 9.60
N PHE A 76 -9.21 -12.79 9.14
CA PHE A 76 -7.74 -12.69 9.09
C PHE A 76 -7.09 -12.74 10.47
N GLY A 77 -7.49 -11.83 11.37
CA GLY A 77 -6.88 -11.71 12.70
C GLY A 77 -6.99 -12.99 13.54
N PRO A 78 -8.20 -13.55 13.73
CA PRO A 78 -8.38 -14.79 14.47
C PRO A 78 -7.66 -16.01 13.86
N ALA A 79 -7.61 -16.13 12.53
CA ALA A 79 -6.82 -17.17 11.87
C ALA A 79 -5.33 -17.02 12.14
N CYS A 80 -4.80 -15.80 12.05
CA CYS A 80 -3.41 -15.49 12.39
C CYS A 80 -3.09 -15.81 13.86
N ASN A 81 -4.01 -15.49 14.79
CA ASN A 81 -3.86 -15.83 16.21
C ASN A 81 -3.77 -17.35 16.43
N LEU A 82 -4.65 -18.12 15.78
CA LEU A 82 -4.65 -19.58 15.87
C LEU A 82 -3.29 -20.15 15.43
N ALA A 83 -2.78 -19.72 14.28
CA ALA A 83 -1.47 -20.15 13.78
C ALA A 83 -0.32 -19.71 14.70
N ALA A 84 -0.33 -18.48 15.20
CA ALA A 84 0.71 -17.98 16.11
C ALA A 84 0.83 -18.80 17.41
N HIS A 85 -0.29 -19.33 17.92
CA HIS A 85 -0.29 -20.23 19.06
C HIS A 85 0.29 -21.62 18.73
N LYS A 86 0.16 -22.10 17.50
CA LYS A 86 0.74 -23.37 17.02
C LYS A 86 2.19 -23.25 16.54
N ALA A 87 2.61 -22.04 16.18
CA ALA A 87 3.96 -21.71 15.74
C ALA A 87 5.04 -22.09 16.78
N GLN A 88 6.14 -22.62 16.28
CA GLN A 88 7.35 -23.00 17.02
C GLN A 88 8.48 -21.98 16.84
N GLY A 89 8.38 -21.10 15.85
CA GLY A 89 9.37 -20.07 15.53
C GLY A 89 9.52 -19.01 16.61
N GLU A 90 10.75 -18.50 16.73
CA GLU A 90 11.09 -17.34 17.55
C GLU A 90 10.52 -16.05 16.94
N LEU A 91 10.43 -16.02 15.60
CA LEU A 91 9.82 -14.94 14.82
C LEU A 91 8.54 -15.43 14.14
N LEU A 92 7.54 -14.54 14.06
CA LEU A 92 6.35 -14.72 13.24
C LEU A 92 6.44 -13.82 12.00
N PHE A 93 6.08 -14.35 10.84
CA PHE A 93 5.86 -13.57 9.64
C PHE A 93 4.45 -13.81 9.11
N PHE A 94 3.58 -12.82 9.23
CA PHE A 94 2.26 -12.86 8.60
C PHE A 94 2.41 -12.52 7.12
N LEU A 95 1.82 -13.33 6.25
CA LEU A 95 1.92 -13.19 4.80
C LEU A 95 0.58 -13.52 4.15
N ASN A 96 0.05 -12.62 3.32
CA ASN A 96 -1.14 -12.92 2.55
C ASN A 96 -0.88 -13.99 1.47
N ASN A 97 -1.92 -14.74 1.10
CA ASN A 97 -1.84 -15.80 0.10
C ASN A 97 -1.71 -15.29 -1.35
N ASP A 98 -1.87 -13.99 -1.59
CA ASP A 98 -1.77 -13.31 -2.87
C ASP A 98 -0.45 -12.54 -3.02
N THR A 99 0.63 -13.14 -2.53
CA THR A 99 1.96 -12.55 -2.50
C THR A 99 3.01 -13.40 -3.20
N VAL A 100 4.06 -12.75 -3.70
CA VAL A 100 5.23 -13.37 -4.33
C VAL A 100 6.48 -12.71 -3.74
N PRO A 101 7.13 -13.35 -2.75
CA PRO A 101 8.36 -12.84 -2.15
C PRO A 101 9.52 -12.82 -3.15
N SER A 102 10.34 -11.77 -3.10
CA SER A 102 11.58 -11.70 -3.90
C SER A 102 12.69 -12.56 -3.26
N PRO A 103 13.72 -12.97 -4.01
CA PRO A 103 14.92 -13.55 -3.41
C PRO A 103 15.50 -12.63 -2.33
N ARG A 104 15.97 -13.22 -1.23
CA ARG A 104 16.50 -12.51 -0.04
C ARG A 104 15.50 -11.59 0.66
N TRP A 105 14.19 -11.89 0.61
CA TRP A 105 13.19 -11.08 1.29
C TRP A 105 13.33 -11.10 2.83
N PHE A 106 13.83 -12.18 3.43
CA PHE A 106 13.81 -12.34 4.89
C PHE A 106 15.02 -11.69 5.58
N GLU A 107 16.21 -11.82 4.98
CA GLU A 107 17.48 -11.43 5.59
C GLU A 107 17.52 -9.95 6.00
N PRO A 108 17.10 -8.99 5.15
CA PRO A 108 17.07 -7.59 5.54
C PRO A 108 16.11 -7.30 6.70
N LEU A 109 14.95 -7.98 6.74
CA LEU A 109 13.97 -7.82 7.82
C LEU A 109 14.55 -8.32 9.16
N ARG A 110 15.17 -9.51 9.14
CA ARG A 110 15.83 -10.09 10.31
C ARG A 110 16.99 -9.22 10.79
N GLU A 111 17.80 -8.69 9.87
CA GLU A 111 18.93 -7.81 10.18
C GLU A 111 18.46 -6.51 10.83
N ALA A 112 17.38 -5.90 10.33
CA ALA A 112 16.79 -4.71 10.94
C ALA A 112 16.34 -4.96 12.39
N LEU A 113 15.56 -6.04 12.64
CA LEU A 113 15.13 -6.41 14.00
C LEU A 113 16.30 -6.73 14.94
N ALA A 114 17.38 -7.34 14.43
CA ALA A 114 18.54 -7.67 15.23
C ALA A 114 19.42 -6.45 15.55
N ALA A 115 19.48 -5.47 14.63
CA ALA A 115 20.32 -4.29 14.78
C ALA A 115 19.71 -3.21 15.69
N GLU A 116 18.39 -3.13 15.77
CA GLU A 116 17.67 -2.10 16.53
C GLU A 116 16.81 -2.74 17.63
N PRO A 117 17.30 -2.85 18.88
CA PRO A 117 16.59 -3.52 19.97
C PRO A 117 15.24 -2.90 20.35
N ASP A 118 15.00 -1.65 19.95
CA ASP A 118 13.75 -0.94 20.17
C ASP A 118 12.73 -1.14 19.02
N LEU A 119 13.04 -1.91 17.96
CA LEU A 119 12.05 -2.29 16.94
C LEU A 119 11.20 -3.47 17.41
N GLY A 120 9.88 -3.26 17.42
CA GLY A 120 8.91 -4.30 17.74
C GLY A 120 8.44 -5.09 16.52
N ALA A 121 8.40 -4.47 15.34
CA ALA A 121 8.04 -5.14 14.10
C ALA A 121 8.62 -4.41 12.88
N VAL A 122 8.79 -5.17 11.79
CA VAL A 122 9.24 -4.65 10.49
C VAL A 122 8.39 -5.20 9.36
N GLY A 123 8.24 -4.41 8.30
CA GLY A 123 7.52 -4.80 7.08
C GLY A 123 8.40 -4.59 5.84
N PRO A 124 8.23 -5.42 4.80
CA PRO A 124 8.93 -5.24 3.54
C PRO A 124 8.31 -4.12 2.69
N LEU A 125 8.99 -3.78 1.60
CA LEU A 125 8.40 -3.04 0.50
C LEU A 125 7.36 -3.90 -0.21
N LEU A 126 6.12 -3.45 -0.23
CA LEU A 126 5.08 -4.07 -1.06
C LEU A 126 5.03 -3.39 -2.43
N ILE A 127 4.99 -4.21 -3.47
CA ILE A 127 5.03 -3.78 -4.88
C ILE A 127 3.76 -4.30 -5.56
N TYR A 128 3.10 -3.45 -6.35
CA TYR A 128 2.01 -3.91 -7.20
C TYR A 128 2.55 -4.90 -8.25
N PRO A 129 1.77 -5.92 -8.63
CA PRO A 129 2.13 -6.77 -9.76
C PRO A 129 2.32 -5.87 -10.99
N HIS A 130 3.46 -6.02 -11.67
CA HIS A 130 3.71 -5.25 -12.87
C HIS A 130 2.62 -5.60 -13.89
N THR A 131 1.87 -4.60 -14.34
CA THR A 131 0.93 -4.79 -15.45
C THR A 131 1.72 -4.95 -16.74
N GLN A 132 2.27 -6.14 -17.00
CA GLN A 132 2.10 -6.63 -18.36
C GLN A 132 0.64 -7.08 -18.40
N ARG A 133 -0.27 -6.17 -18.81
CA ARG A 133 -1.56 -6.65 -19.28
C ARG A 133 -1.26 -7.72 -20.33
N ARG A 134 -1.78 -8.93 -20.07
CA ARG A 134 -1.74 -10.13 -20.93
C ARG A 134 -1.40 -9.78 -22.38
N VAL A 135 -0.16 -10.00 -22.78
CA VAL A 135 0.19 -10.15 -24.20
C VAL A 135 -0.30 -11.54 -24.59
N GLU A 136 -1.62 -11.73 -24.65
CA GLU A 136 -2.22 -12.96 -25.19
C GLU A 136 -2.68 -12.78 -26.63
N ASN A 137 -2.51 -11.61 -27.26
CA ASN A 137 -2.83 -11.39 -28.67
C ASN A 137 -1.95 -10.35 -29.36
N LEU A 138 -0.62 -10.52 -29.32
CA LEU A 138 0.25 -9.91 -30.33
C LEU A 138 0.91 -11.06 -31.10
N THR A 139 0.23 -11.48 -32.16
CA THR A 139 0.88 -12.19 -33.25
C THR A 139 2.07 -11.36 -33.71
N GLU A 140 3.22 -12.00 -33.79
CA GLU A 140 4.47 -11.48 -34.33
C GLU A 140 4.25 -10.91 -35.75
N ALA A 141 4.00 -9.62 -35.82
CA ALA A 141 4.14 -8.83 -37.03
C ALA A 141 4.51 -7.41 -36.61
N GLU A 142 5.65 -6.96 -37.10
CA GLU A 142 6.26 -5.63 -36.88
C GLU A 142 7.07 -5.49 -35.59
N GLY A 143 8.35 -5.88 -35.71
CA GLY A 143 9.40 -5.65 -34.74
C GLY A 143 9.57 -4.18 -34.39
N THR A 144 8.95 -3.77 -33.29
CA THR A 144 9.45 -2.72 -32.39
C THR A 144 9.11 -3.15 -30.97
N SER A 145 10.00 -3.94 -30.35
CA SER A 145 9.93 -4.19 -28.91
C SER A 145 10.31 -2.90 -28.15
N GLN A 146 9.41 -1.92 -28.10
CA GLN A 146 9.50 -0.87 -27.09
C GLN A 146 9.02 -1.47 -25.77
N ILE A 147 9.89 -2.26 -25.14
CA ILE A 147 9.77 -2.55 -23.72
C ILE A 147 9.93 -1.19 -23.04
N SER A 148 8.83 -0.66 -22.49
CA SER A 148 8.90 0.52 -21.64
C SER A 148 9.83 0.21 -20.47
N SER A 149 10.87 1.03 -20.28
CA SER A 149 11.86 0.95 -19.20
C SER A 149 11.30 1.40 -17.85
N GLU A 150 9.99 1.27 -17.65
CA GLU A 150 9.31 1.79 -16.48
C GLU A 150 9.48 0.85 -15.31
N SER A 151 9.83 1.41 -14.16
CA SER A 151 10.01 0.61 -12.97
C SER A 151 8.66 0.18 -12.37
N PRO A 152 8.57 -1.00 -11.72
CA PRO A 152 7.38 -1.38 -10.98
C PRO A 152 6.95 -0.30 -9.97
N ARG A 153 5.68 -0.32 -9.55
CA ARG A 153 5.13 0.67 -8.61
C ARG A 153 4.95 0.07 -7.23
N ILE A 154 5.29 0.85 -6.20
CA ILE A 154 5.12 0.43 -4.81
C ILE A 154 3.67 0.62 -4.35
N GLN A 155 3.22 -0.20 -3.41
CA GLN A 155 1.95 0.00 -2.71
C GLN A 155 2.12 1.02 -1.58
N HIS A 156 3.17 0.90 -0.78
CA HIS A 156 3.48 1.84 0.29
C HIS A 156 4.87 1.61 0.88
N LEU A 157 5.39 2.64 1.55
CA LEU A 157 6.54 2.57 2.47
C LEU A 157 6.11 2.52 3.94
N GLY A 158 4.99 1.84 4.21
CA GLY A 158 4.29 1.82 5.48
C GLY A 158 3.13 2.80 5.53
N ILE A 159 2.51 2.91 6.69
CA ILE A 159 1.28 3.67 6.89
C ILE A 159 1.57 4.93 7.70
N ALA A 160 1.13 6.06 7.16
CA ALA A 160 1.09 7.34 7.85
C ALA A 160 -0.36 7.77 8.10
N PHE A 161 -0.56 8.73 9.00
CA PHE A 161 -1.89 9.20 9.37
C PHE A 161 -2.06 10.68 9.05
N CYS A 162 -3.19 11.03 8.44
CA CYS A 162 -3.57 12.44 8.28
C CYS A 162 -4.15 13.00 9.58
N LEU A 163 -4.54 14.29 9.57
CA LEU A 163 -5.11 14.97 10.74
C LEU A 163 -6.30 14.22 11.36
N GLN A 164 -7.13 13.62 10.51
CA GLN A 164 -8.30 12.86 10.93
C GLN A 164 -7.97 11.46 11.47
N LYS A 165 -6.68 11.13 11.63
CA LYS A 165 -6.19 9.81 12.04
C LYS A 165 -6.63 8.69 11.09
N ARG A 166 -6.89 9.02 9.82
CA ARG A 166 -7.13 8.03 8.78
C ARG A 166 -5.80 7.52 8.24
N PRO A 167 -5.67 6.22 7.97
CA PRO A 167 -4.46 5.65 7.40
C PRO A 167 -4.27 6.12 5.95
N HIS A 168 -3.02 6.33 5.58
CA HIS A 168 -2.56 6.66 4.23
C HIS A 168 -1.37 5.80 3.87
N HIS A 169 -1.42 5.19 2.69
CA HIS A 169 -0.29 4.50 2.09
C HIS A 169 0.79 5.52 1.72
N LEU A 170 1.92 5.48 2.43
CA LEU A 170 2.99 6.45 2.23
C LEU A 170 3.68 6.19 0.89
N TYR A 171 3.60 7.15 -0.04
CA TYR A 171 4.18 7.09 -1.40
C TYR A 171 3.62 5.98 -2.29
N GLU A 172 2.34 5.63 -2.12
CA GLU A 172 1.64 4.72 -3.04
C GLU A 172 1.83 5.13 -4.50
N HIS A 173 2.07 4.15 -5.36
CA HIS A 173 2.38 4.29 -6.78
C HIS A 173 3.72 4.97 -7.13
N PHE A 174 4.61 5.21 -6.17
CA PHE A 174 5.95 5.66 -6.51
C PHE A 174 6.72 4.59 -7.31
N PRO A 175 7.61 5.00 -8.23
CA PRO A 175 8.54 4.11 -8.92
C PRO A 175 9.46 3.37 -7.93
N THR A 176 9.67 2.06 -8.08
CA THR A 176 10.55 1.29 -7.17
C THR A 176 12.00 1.74 -7.18
N LEU A 177 12.46 2.32 -8.30
CA LEU A 177 13.81 2.87 -8.43
C LEU A 177 13.96 4.27 -7.84
N HIS A 178 12.87 4.91 -7.42
CA HIS A 178 12.90 6.27 -6.89
C HIS A 178 13.74 6.31 -5.59
N PRO A 179 14.65 7.30 -5.41
CA PRO A 179 15.53 7.35 -4.23
C PRO A 179 14.79 7.33 -2.88
N LEU A 180 13.61 7.95 -2.79
CA LEU A 180 12.79 7.92 -1.55
C LEU A 180 12.31 6.53 -1.16
N VAL A 181 12.11 5.64 -2.13
CA VAL A 181 11.66 4.25 -1.88
C VAL A 181 12.75 3.46 -1.17
N ARG A 182 14.03 3.77 -1.41
CA ARG A 182 15.17 3.07 -0.82
C ARG A 182 15.55 3.55 0.57
N LYS A 183 14.90 4.59 1.09
CA LYS A 183 15.18 5.09 2.44
C LYS A 183 14.52 4.19 3.49
N GLN A 184 15.33 3.68 4.42
CA GLN A 184 14.83 3.09 5.65
C GLN A 184 14.09 4.16 6.46
N ARG A 185 12.91 3.82 6.97
CA ARG A 185 12.06 4.78 7.69
C ARG A 185 11.24 4.13 8.78
N ARG A 186 11.17 4.82 9.91
CA ARG A 186 10.22 4.51 10.97
C ARG A 186 8.84 5.05 10.63
N VAL A 187 7.83 4.23 10.91
CA VAL A 187 6.43 4.50 10.59
C VAL A 187 5.54 4.25 11.80
N LEU A 188 4.30 4.75 11.76
CA LEU A 188 3.36 4.54 12.85
C LEU A 188 2.57 3.24 12.71
N ALA A 189 2.47 2.69 11.50
CA ALA A 189 1.89 1.38 11.26
C ALA A 189 2.48 0.71 10.01
N LEU A 190 2.37 -0.61 10.01
CA LEU A 190 2.70 -1.54 8.93
C LEU A 190 1.44 -2.34 8.57
N THR A 191 1.46 -3.06 7.46
CA THR A 191 0.29 -3.84 7.01
C THR A 191 0.43 -5.31 7.37
N GLY A 192 -0.70 -5.95 7.65
CA GLY A 192 -0.77 -7.40 7.90
C GLY A 192 -0.48 -8.26 6.67
N ALA A 193 -0.41 -7.65 5.47
CA ALA A 193 -0.12 -8.37 4.24
C ALA A 193 1.29 -8.98 4.22
N ALA A 194 2.23 -8.33 4.91
CA ALA A 194 3.58 -8.82 5.16
C ALA A 194 4.17 -8.15 6.41
N LEU A 195 4.26 -8.87 7.53
CA LEU A 195 4.68 -8.31 8.83
C LEU A 195 5.54 -9.30 9.62
N LEU A 196 6.77 -8.91 9.94
CA LEU A 196 7.71 -9.68 10.77
C LEU A 196 7.78 -9.10 12.18
N LEU A 197 7.66 -9.94 13.20
CA LEU A 197 7.81 -9.56 14.60
C LEU A 197 8.18 -10.75 15.51
N PRO A 198 8.75 -10.50 16.71
CA PRO A 198 8.98 -11.56 17.69
C PRO A 198 7.67 -12.23 18.11
N ARG A 199 7.66 -13.57 18.13
CA ARG A 199 6.49 -14.35 18.57
C ARG A 199 6.07 -14.00 19.99
N THR A 200 7.05 -13.83 20.88
CA THR A 200 6.82 -13.48 22.29
C THR A 200 6.10 -12.16 22.44
N LEU A 201 6.47 -11.13 21.65
CA LEU A 201 5.80 -9.83 21.65
C LEU A 201 4.36 -9.95 21.14
N PHE A 202 4.14 -10.66 20.03
CA PHE A 202 2.79 -10.83 19.49
C PHE A 202 1.86 -11.49 20.52
N LEU A 203 2.33 -12.58 21.17
CA LEU A 203 1.56 -13.28 22.18
C LEU A 203 1.38 -12.47 23.47
N SER A 204 2.38 -11.71 23.92
CA SER A 204 2.26 -10.87 25.12
C SER A 204 1.24 -9.74 24.94
N LEU A 205 1.06 -9.28 23.69
CA LEU A 205 0.02 -8.31 23.35
C LEU A 205 -1.36 -8.96 23.21
N GLY A 206 -1.47 -10.29 23.23
CA GLY A 206 -2.74 -11.00 23.02
C GLY A 206 -3.14 -11.16 21.55
N GLY A 207 -2.18 -11.02 20.62
CA GLY A 207 -2.39 -11.18 19.18
C GLY A 207 -3.25 -10.07 18.55
N PHE A 208 -3.85 -10.35 17.40
CA PHE A 208 -4.81 -9.47 16.72
C PHE A 208 -6.14 -9.43 17.47
N PHE A 209 -6.77 -8.25 17.53
CA PHE A 209 -8.10 -8.12 18.12
C PHE A 209 -9.16 -8.75 17.19
N PRO A 210 -9.99 -9.68 17.69
CA PRO A 210 -10.92 -10.44 16.84
C PRO A 210 -12.13 -9.63 16.34
N GLY A 211 -12.35 -8.42 16.84
CA GLY A 211 -13.50 -7.59 16.45
C GLY A 211 -13.40 -6.97 15.06
N TYR A 212 -12.21 -6.93 14.46
CA TYR A 212 -12.05 -6.46 13.08
C TYR A 212 -12.47 -7.52 12.08
N VAL A 213 -13.14 -7.07 11.02
CA VAL A 213 -13.55 -7.92 9.90
C VAL A 213 -12.84 -7.44 8.64
N ASN A 214 -11.79 -8.16 8.25
CA ASN A 214 -11.05 -7.96 6.99
C ASN A 214 -10.40 -6.56 6.85
N GLY A 215 -9.64 -6.11 7.85
CA GLY A 215 -8.87 -4.87 7.81
C GLY A 215 -8.83 -4.11 9.16
N TYR A 216 -7.78 -3.30 9.34
CA TYR A 216 -7.49 -2.46 10.53
C TYR A 216 -6.91 -3.20 11.76
N GLU A 217 -6.92 -4.53 11.80
CA GLU A 217 -6.31 -5.32 12.88
C GLU A 217 -4.79 -5.11 13.01
N ASP A 218 -4.12 -4.90 11.88
CA ASP A 218 -2.71 -4.56 11.76
C ASP A 218 -2.39 -3.17 12.30
N LEU A 219 -3.23 -2.18 12.01
CA LEU A 219 -3.10 -0.83 12.55
C LEU A 219 -3.24 -0.81 14.07
N GLU A 220 -4.20 -1.57 14.63
CA GLU A 220 -4.36 -1.71 16.08
C GLU A 220 -3.16 -2.40 16.73
N LEU A 221 -2.67 -3.50 16.14
CA LEU A 221 -1.48 -4.20 16.63
C LEU A 221 -0.28 -3.25 16.65
N CYS A 222 -0.07 -2.49 15.56
CA CYS A 222 0.99 -1.49 15.47
C CYS A 222 0.89 -0.42 16.57
N ALA A 223 -0.32 0.08 16.85
CA ALA A 223 -0.56 1.02 17.93
C ALA A 223 -0.20 0.42 19.31
N ARG A 224 -0.56 -0.85 19.56
CA ARG A 224 -0.24 -1.55 20.81
C ARG A 224 1.24 -1.88 20.97
N ILE A 225 1.94 -2.23 19.88
CA ILE A 225 3.41 -2.38 19.89
C ILE A 225 4.06 -1.06 20.30
N ARG A 226 3.64 0.06 19.70
CA ARG A 226 4.16 1.40 20.03
C ARG A 226 3.85 1.83 21.46
N GLN A 227 2.72 1.38 22.02
CA GLN A 227 2.38 1.62 23.43
C GLN A 227 3.39 0.95 24.39
N GLN A 228 4.11 -0.08 23.96
CA GLN A 228 5.22 -0.68 24.72
C GLN A 228 6.55 0.08 24.58
N GLY A 229 6.55 1.24 23.90
CA GLY A 229 7.76 2.01 23.61
C GLY A 229 8.57 1.50 22.43
N LEU A 230 8.05 0.54 21.66
CA LEU A 230 8.74 -0.06 20.52
C LEU A 230 8.41 0.65 19.19
N GLY A 231 9.41 0.73 18.32
CA GLY A 231 9.31 1.28 16.97
C GLY A 231 8.84 0.27 15.93
N LEU A 232 8.47 0.79 14.76
CA LEU A 232 8.09 0.03 13.58
C LEU A 232 8.85 0.57 12.38
N GLN A 233 9.28 -0.30 11.47
CA GLN A 233 10.10 0.11 10.32
C GLN A 233 9.70 -0.61 9.04
N CYS A 234 9.62 0.18 7.95
CA CYS A 234 9.59 -0.37 6.61
C CYS A 234 11.03 -0.57 6.13
N VAL A 235 11.35 -1.78 5.66
CA VAL A 235 12.70 -2.17 5.22
C VAL A 235 12.68 -2.38 3.70
N PRO A 236 13.05 -1.37 2.91
CA PRO A 236 12.87 -1.41 1.46
C PRO A 236 13.82 -2.37 0.72
N GLU A 237 14.86 -2.85 1.38
CA GLU A 237 15.75 -3.89 0.88
C GLU A 237 15.08 -5.26 0.81
N SER A 238 13.98 -5.46 1.55
CA SER A 238 13.09 -6.60 1.41
C SER A 238 11.91 -6.22 0.54
N ALA A 239 11.62 -7.01 -0.49
CA ALA A 239 10.56 -6.72 -1.45
C ALA A 239 9.63 -7.91 -1.68
N ILE A 240 8.32 -7.65 -1.68
CA ILE A 240 7.28 -8.64 -1.94
C ILE A 240 6.28 -8.04 -2.94
N ILE A 241 5.97 -8.78 -4.00
CA ILE A 241 4.86 -8.43 -4.90
C ILE A 241 3.56 -8.86 -4.21
N HIS A 242 2.56 -7.98 -4.19
CA HIS A 242 1.26 -8.23 -3.55
C HIS A 242 0.14 -7.90 -4.53
N TYR A 243 -0.68 -8.88 -4.90
CA TYR A 243 -1.73 -8.69 -5.89
C TYR A 243 -2.89 -7.84 -5.35
N SER A 244 -3.12 -7.82 -4.03
CA SER A 244 -4.01 -6.95 -3.26
C SER A 244 -5.49 -6.96 -3.67
N SER A 245 -6.39 -6.77 -2.71
CA SER A 245 -7.84 -6.64 -2.96
C SER A 245 -8.47 -7.81 -3.74
N GLN A 246 -7.91 -9.02 -3.61
CA GLN A 246 -8.37 -10.21 -4.32
C GLN A 246 -9.58 -10.89 -3.66
N THR A 247 -9.94 -10.48 -2.44
CA THR A 247 -11.09 -11.02 -1.69
C THR A 247 -12.34 -10.16 -1.96
N PRO A 248 -13.48 -10.76 -2.37
CA PRO A 248 -14.75 -10.05 -2.50
C PRO A 248 -15.17 -9.36 -1.19
N GLY A 249 -15.74 -8.16 -1.29
CA GLY A 249 -16.25 -7.42 -0.12
C GLY A 249 -15.18 -6.89 0.83
N ARG A 250 -13.91 -6.80 0.41
CA ARG A 250 -12.78 -6.31 1.23
C ARG A 250 -13.07 -4.99 1.96
N PHE A 251 -13.77 -4.07 1.30
CA PHE A 251 -14.03 -2.73 1.84
C PHE A 251 -15.40 -2.58 2.52
N ASP A 252 -16.20 -3.64 2.59
CA ASP A 252 -17.58 -3.58 3.11
C ASP A 252 -17.66 -3.17 4.59
N ARG A 253 -16.58 -3.41 5.34
CA ARG A 253 -16.49 -3.14 6.78
C ARG A 253 -15.53 -2.00 7.14
N ASP A 254 -14.94 -1.32 6.16
CA ASP A 254 -13.95 -0.26 6.40
C ASP A 254 -14.47 0.84 7.32
N GLN A 255 -15.70 1.30 7.13
CA GLN A 255 -16.27 2.34 7.99
C GLN A 255 -16.46 1.86 9.44
N ALA A 256 -16.92 0.63 9.62
CA ALA A 256 -17.10 0.04 10.95
C ALA A 256 -15.75 -0.21 11.64
N ASN A 257 -14.78 -0.78 10.91
CA ASN A 257 -13.43 -1.02 11.38
C ASN A 257 -12.70 0.28 11.72
N ALA A 258 -12.86 1.35 10.92
CA ALA A 258 -12.31 2.67 11.23
C ALA A 258 -12.92 3.25 12.52
N GLY A 259 -14.22 3.08 12.74
CA GLY A 259 -14.88 3.46 13.99
C GLY A 259 -14.32 2.71 15.19
N LEU A 260 -14.13 1.40 15.06
CA LEU A 260 -13.55 0.53 16.09
C LEU A 260 -12.09 0.88 16.39
N LEU A 261 -11.27 1.15 15.37
CA LEU A 261 -9.89 1.64 15.56
C LEU A 261 -9.88 3.00 16.27
N HIS A 262 -10.80 3.90 15.93
CA HIS A 262 -10.92 5.17 16.63
C HIS A 262 -11.24 4.98 18.12
N GLU A 263 -12.26 4.16 18.43
CA GLU A 263 -12.65 3.85 19.81
C GLU A 263 -11.49 3.26 20.63
N ARG A 264 -10.73 2.34 20.04
CA ARG A 264 -9.70 1.57 20.75
C ARG A 264 -8.33 2.23 20.78
N CYS A 265 -7.98 3.02 19.74
CA CYS A 265 -6.61 3.45 19.50
C CYS A 265 -6.45 4.92 19.15
N ALA A 266 -7.50 5.76 19.18
CA ALA A 266 -7.37 7.17 18.85
C ALA A 266 -6.27 7.88 19.65
N ALA A 267 -6.10 7.56 20.94
CA ALA A 267 -5.05 8.16 21.77
C ALA A 267 -3.61 7.74 21.37
N LEU A 268 -3.46 6.61 20.68
CA LEU A 268 -2.17 6.05 20.25
C LEU A 268 -1.79 6.47 18.81
N ILE A 269 -2.73 7.06 18.08
CA ILE A 269 -2.55 7.51 16.70
C ILE A 269 -2.39 9.03 16.69
N THR A 270 -1.24 9.46 16.20
CA THR A 270 -0.88 10.87 15.99
C THR A 270 -0.78 11.15 14.49
N PRO A 271 -1.30 12.26 13.96
CA PRO A 271 -1.11 12.64 12.56
C PRO A 271 0.37 12.80 12.24
N ASP A 272 0.93 12.07 11.28
CA ASP A 272 2.36 12.14 10.94
C ASP A 272 2.64 12.27 9.43
N LEU A 273 1.61 12.19 8.57
CA LEU A 273 1.79 12.26 7.12
C LEU A 273 2.57 13.51 6.68
N HIS A 274 2.21 14.69 7.18
CA HIS A 274 2.92 15.94 6.86
C HIS A 274 4.40 15.92 7.28
N ARG A 275 4.72 15.30 8.42
CA ARG A 275 6.12 15.17 8.90
C ARG A 275 6.92 14.18 8.06
N GLN A 276 6.31 13.08 7.64
CA GLN A 276 6.96 12.13 6.71
C GLN A 276 7.30 12.83 5.39
N LEU A 277 6.36 13.59 4.84
CA LEU A 277 6.57 14.37 3.62
C LEU A 277 7.67 15.43 3.80
N ALA A 278 7.61 16.22 4.88
CA ALA A 278 8.58 17.29 5.15
C ALA A 278 10.02 16.75 5.31
N ARG A 279 10.20 15.60 5.97
CA ARG A 279 11.52 14.93 6.10
C ARG A 279 12.11 14.51 4.76
N ASP A 280 11.26 14.30 3.76
CA ASP A 280 11.64 13.91 2.42
C ASP A 280 11.67 15.10 1.43
N GLY A 281 11.57 16.34 1.93
CA GLY A 281 11.61 17.55 1.11
C GLY A 281 10.32 17.78 0.30
N LEU A 282 9.21 17.18 0.72
CA LEU A 282 7.90 17.30 0.09
C LEU A 282 6.94 18.06 1.02
N LYS A 283 5.84 18.58 0.47
CA LYS A 283 4.79 19.22 1.27
C LYS A 283 3.49 18.42 1.25
N LEU A 284 2.71 18.55 2.32
CA LEU A 284 1.32 18.11 2.33
C LEU A 284 0.46 19.24 1.75
N ASP A 285 -0.45 18.87 0.86
CA ASP A 285 -1.34 19.80 0.18
C ASP A 285 -2.78 19.27 0.20
N LEU A 286 -3.74 20.14 -0.10
CA LEU A 286 -5.16 19.83 -0.11
C LEU A 286 -5.76 20.10 -1.49
N THR A 287 -6.49 19.11 -2.02
CA THR A 287 -7.42 19.38 -3.12
C THR A 287 -8.51 20.38 -2.67
N PRO A 288 -9.24 21.02 -3.61
CA PRO A 288 -10.38 21.89 -3.25
C PRO A 288 -11.49 21.21 -2.42
N TRP A 289 -11.59 19.88 -2.44
CA TRP A 289 -12.51 19.10 -1.59
C TRP A 289 -11.87 18.57 -0.29
N LEU A 290 -10.76 19.17 0.14
CA LEU A 290 -10.02 18.91 1.38
C LEU A 290 -9.43 17.49 1.51
N LEU A 291 -9.12 16.83 0.39
CA LEU A 291 -8.36 15.59 0.38
C LEU A 291 -6.85 15.89 0.52
N PRO A 292 -6.16 15.37 1.55
CA PRO A 292 -4.71 15.48 1.67
C PRO A 292 -3.98 14.66 0.62
N HIS A 293 -2.95 15.23 0.00
CA HIS A 293 -2.01 14.54 -0.89
C HIS A 293 -0.60 15.12 -0.81
N ALA A 294 0.40 14.35 -1.26
CA ALA A 294 1.77 14.83 -1.36
C ALA A 294 1.91 15.80 -2.55
N SER A 295 2.75 16.82 -2.41
CA SER A 295 3.14 17.69 -3.53
C SER A 295 4.60 18.13 -3.43
N LEU A 296 5.14 18.57 -4.58
CA LEU A 296 6.47 19.17 -4.66
C LEU A 296 6.43 20.58 -4.07
N PRO A 297 7.53 21.05 -3.45
CA PRO A 297 7.71 22.47 -3.15
C PRO A 297 7.56 23.35 -4.40
N ASP A 298 7.22 24.62 -4.20
CA ASP A 298 6.96 25.54 -5.32
C ASP A 298 8.25 25.82 -6.13
N GLU A 299 9.40 25.93 -5.46
CA GLU A 299 10.71 26.06 -6.11
C GLU A 299 11.04 24.88 -7.05
N ASP A 300 10.66 23.66 -6.66
CA ASP A 300 10.83 22.47 -7.50
C ASP A 300 9.85 22.47 -8.69
N CYS A 301 8.62 22.93 -8.48
CA CYS A 301 7.66 23.13 -9.56
C CYS A 301 8.18 24.15 -10.59
N GLU A 302 8.74 25.26 -10.14
CA GLU A 302 9.33 26.31 -10.99
C GLU A 302 10.55 25.80 -11.75
N ARG A 303 11.44 25.08 -11.08
CA ARG A 303 12.62 24.44 -11.69
C ARG A 303 12.24 23.44 -12.79
N LEU A 304 11.15 22.70 -12.61
CA LEU A 304 10.68 21.72 -13.60
C LEU A 304 9.82 22.33 -14.72
N ALA A 305 9.26 23.52 -14.53
CA ALA A 305 8.32 24.12 -15.49
C ALA A 305 8.85 24.22 -16.94
N PRO A 306 10.12 24.60 -17.21
CA PRO A 306 10.65 24.66 -18.58
C PRO A 306 10.64 23.30 -19.29
N HIS A 307 10.74 22.20 -18.54
CA HIS A 307 10.78 20.85 -19.09
C HIS A 307 9.42 20.34 -19.58
N ALA A 308 8.31 21.02 -19.28
CA ALA A 308 6.99 20.62 -19.78
C ALA A 308 6.86 20.71 -21.31
N ARG A 309 7.84 21.32 -22.00
CA ARG A 309 7.93 21.38 -23.46
C ARG A 309 8.86 20.33 -24.07
N SER A 310 9.46 19.48 -23.24
CA SER A 310 10.38 18.44 -23.67
C SER A 310 9.67 17.34 -24.49
N PRO A 311 10.40 16.59 -25.33
CA PRO A 311 9.86 15.43 -26.02
C PRO A 311 9.33 14.37 -25.05
N LEU A 312 8.39 13.53 -25.51
CA LEU A 312 7.75 12.51 -24.69
C LEU A 312 8.74 11.60 -23.93
N PRO A 313 9.80 11.03 -24.53
CA PRO A 313 10.74 10.19 -23.78
C PRO A 313 11.35 10.91 -22.57
N THR A 314 11.79 12.16 -22.74
CA THR A 314 12.32 12.99 -21.66
C THR A 314 11.28 13.27 -20.58
N LEU A 315 10.02 13.50 -20.96
CA LEU A 315 8.93 13.67 -19.99
C LEU A 315 8.70 12.40 -19.18
N LEU A 316 8.73 11.23 -19.80
CA LEU A 316 8.56 9.94 -19.11
C LEU A 316 9.70 9.70 -18.11
N ASP A 317 10.95 9.95 -18.51
CA ASP A 317 12.11 9.84 -17.61
C ASP A 317 12.01 10.80 -16.42
N LEU A 318 11.60 12.05 -16.68
CA LEU A 318 11.39 13.05 -15.63
C LEU A 318 10.23 12.67 -14.70
N LEU A 319 9.20 11.98 -15.18
CA LEU A 319 8.09 11.52 -14.34
C LEU A 319 8.49 10.32 -13.46
N GLU A 320 9.46 9.50 -13.86
CA GLU A 320 10.07 8.51 -12.96
C GLU A 320 10.88 9.18 -11.84
N ALA A 321 11.60 10.27 -12.16
CA ALA A 321 12.40 11.02 -11.19
C ALA A 321 11.57 11.96 -10.30
N HIS A 322 10.45 12.48 -10.82
CA HIS A 322 9.58 13.46 -10.18
C HIS A 322 8.11 13.05 -10.31
N PRO A 323 7.67 11.96 -9.64
CA PRO A 323 6.33 11.39 -9.79
C PRO A 323 5.20 12.31 -9.27
N LEU A 324 5.53 13.42 -8.61
CA LEU A 324 4.57 14.42 -8.17
C LEU A 324 4.49 15.63 -9.11
N TRP A 325 5.17 15.62 -10.27
CA TRP A 325 5.21 16.74 -11.20
C TRP A 325 3.97 16.82 -12.10
N SER A 326 2.95 17.58 -11.66
CA SER A 326 1.65 17.67 -12.36
C SER A 326 1.76 18.21 -13.79
N ALA A 327 2.60 19.21 -14.05
CA ALA A 327 2.75 19.78 -15.39
C ALA A 327 3.39 18.79 -16.38
N GLY A 328 4.25 17.89 -15.90
CA GLY A 328 4.82 16.80 -16.69
C GLY A 328 3.76 15.80 -17.16
N TYR A 329 2.86 15.40 -16.26
CA TYR A 329 1.74 14.53 -16.61
C TYR A 329 0.82 15.17 -17.66
N GLU A 330 0.55 16.47 -17.52
CA GLU A 330 -0.25 17.19 -18.51
C GLU A 330 0.43 17.24 -19.88
N ALA A 331 1.74 17.55 -19.91
CA ALA A 331 2.52 17.57 -21.14
C ALA A 331 2.59 16.18 -21.81
N ALA A 332 2.93 15.14 -21.07
CA ALA A 332 3.05 13.78 -21.58
C ALA A 332 1.69 13.25 -22.06
N GLY A 333 0.65 13.45 -21.26
CA GLY A 333 -0.71 13.06 -21.60
C GLY A 333 -1.22 13.75 -22.87
N ARG A 334 -0.94 15.05 -23.05
CA ARG A 334 -1.29 15.78 -24.27
C ARG A 334 -0.58 15.22 -25.51
N LEU A 335 0.74 15.01 -25.44
CA LEU A 335 1.51 14.46 -26.57
C LEU A 335 1.04 13.05 -26.97
N LEU A 336 0.68 12.20 -26.00
CA LEU A 336 0.13 10.87 -26.27
C LEU A 336 -1.25 10.95 -26.92
N GLN A 337 -2.09 11.89 -26.48
CA GLN A 337 -3.41 12.12 -27.07
C GLN A 337 -3.32 12.66 -28.51
N GLU A 338 -2.40 13.58 -28.79
CA GLU A 338 -2.12 14.10 -30.15
C GLU A 338 -1.73 12.96 -31.10
N LYS A 339 -1.03 11.94 -30.61
CA LYS A 339 -0.65 10.73 -31.34
C LYS A 339 -1.72 9.63 -31.34
N SER A 340 -2.88 9.85 -30.72
CA SER A 340 -3.92 8.82 -30.49
C SER A 340 -3.42 7.56 -29.78
N ALA A 341 -2.34 7.65 -29.01
CA ALA A 341 -1.77 6.56 -28.22
C ALA A 341 -2.55 6.37 -26.90
N TRP A 342 -3.84 6.01 -27.01
CA TRP A 342 -4.79 6.05 -25.89
C TRP A 342 -4.45 5.09 -24.75
N THR A 343 -3.88 3.91 -25.04
CA THR A 343 -3.43 2.96 -24.01
C THR A 343 -2.33 3.56 -23.13
N GLN A 344 -1.30 4.15 -23.75
CA GLN A 344 -0.23 4.84 -23.01
C GLN A 344 -0.75 6.10 -22.30
N ALA A 345 -1.65 6.84 -22.96
CA ALA A 345 -2.29 8.01 -22.33
C ALA A 345 -3.06 7.61 -21.08
N LEU A 346 -3.78 6.48 -21.11
CA LEU A 346 -4.52 5.96 -19.98
C LEU A 346 -3.60 5.68 -18.79
N GLU A 347 -2.46 5.02 -19.01
CA GLU A 347 -1.48 4.72 -17.96
C GLU A 347 -0.95 6.00 -17.30
N ILE A 348 -0.59 7.00 -18.11
CA ILE A 348 -0.12 8.30 -17.62
C ILE A 348 -1.22 9.04 -16.84
N ARG A 349 -2.46 9.03 -17.33
CA ARG A 349 -3.58 9.70 -16.64
C ARG A 349 -4.00 8.98 -15.36
N LEU A 350 -3.91 7.65 -15.31
CA LEU A 350 -4.17 6.88 -14.11
C LEU A 350 -3.17 7.22 -13.01
N ARG A 351 -1.87 7.26 -13.36
CA ARG A 351 -0.80 7.68 -12.42
C ARG A 351 -1.02 9.10 -11.94
N GLN A 352 -1.31 10.03 -12.84
CA GLN A 352 -1.61 11.41 -12.48
C GLN A 352 -2.78 11.48 -11.49
N ALA A 353 -3.89 10.80 -11.77
CA ALA A 353 -5.06 10.83 -10.92
C ALA A 353 -4.81 10.27 -9.51
N ASN A 354 -3.93 9.27 -9.39
CA ASN A 354 -3.57 8.67 -8.11
C ASN A 354 -2.55 9.52 -7.32
N LEU A 355 -1.51 10.04 -7.99
CA LEU A 355 -0.41 10.78 -7.34
C LEU A 355 -0.72 12.27 -7.15
N ARG A 356 -1.45 12.87 -8.10
CA ARG A 356 -1.81 14.30 -8.15
C ARG A 356 -3.30 14.47 -8.44
N PRO A 357 -4.17 14.12 -7.48
CA PRO A 357 -5.62 14.17 -7.68
C PRO A 357 -6.10 15.60 -7.95
N SER A 358 -6.80 15.79 -9.07
CA SER A 358 -7.49 17.03 -9.43
C SER A 358 -8.70 16.71 -10.30
N LEU A 359 -9.68 17.62 -10.38
CA LEU A 359 -10.83 17.43 -11.26
C LEU A 359 -10.41 17.30 -12.73
N ALA A 360 -9.37 18.07 -13.13
CA ALA A 360 -8.75 17.96 -14.45
C ALA A 360 -8.13 16.58 -14.68
N ALA A 361 -7.35 16.06 -13.73
CA ALA A 361 -6.74 14.73 -13.83
C ALA A 361 -7.80 13.62 -14.00
N TYR A 362 -8.88 13.65 -13.20
CA TYR A 362 -9.98 12.68 -13.36
C TYR A 362 -10.72 12.84 -14.69
N THR A 363 -10.91 14.06 -15.17
CA THR A 363 -11.55 14.33 -16.47
C THR A 363 -10.70 13.77 -17.62
N HIS A 364 -9.38 13.97 -17.55
CA HIS A 364 -8.43 13.41 -18.50
C HIS A 364 -8.38 11.88 -18.45
N LEU A 365 -8.42 11.29 -17.25
CA LEU A 365 -8.50 9.84 -17.04
C LEU A 365 -9.79 9.26 -17.64
N LEU A 366 -10.95 9.86 -17.36
CA LEU A 366 -12.23 9.44 -17.93
C LEU A 366 -12.17 9.42 -19.45
N ARG A 367 -11.64 10.49 -20.07
CA ARG A 367 -11.49 10.56 -21.52
C ARG A 367 -10.58 9.46 -22.06
N ALA A 368 -9.44 9.23 -21.42
CA ALA A 368 -8.49 8.19 -21.84
C ALA A 368 -9.09 6.78 -21.67
N ALA A 369 -9.83 6.53 -20.59
CA ALA A 369 -10.49 5.26 -20.33
C ALA A 369 -11.56 4.96 -21.39
N LEU A 370 -12.43 5.92 -21.70
CA LEU A 370 -13.44 5.79 -22.76
C LEU A 370 -12.80 5.52 -24.13
N LYS A 371 -11.71 6.22 -24.46
CA LYS A 371 -11.01 6.04 -25.74
C LYS A 371 -10.22 4.74 -25.84
N SER A 372 -9.81 4.18 -24.71
CA SER A 372 -9.12 2.89 -24.63
C SER A 372 -10.05 1.69 -24.47
N GLY A 373 -11.37 1.93 -24.32
CA GLY A 373 -12.37 0.86 -24.13
C GLY A 373 -12.50 0.34 -22.68
N GLU A 374 -11.88 0.99 -21.71
CA GLU A 374 -11.90 0.61 -20.29
C GLU A 374 -13.19 1.09 -19.60
N LYS A 375 -14.29 0.37 -19.85
CA LYS A 375 -15.64 0.78 -19.43
C LYS A 375 -15.80 0.89 -17.92
N ASP A 376 -15.26 -0.06 -17.16
CA ASP A 376 -15.44 -0.09 -15.70
C ASP A 376 -14.69 1.06 -15.04
N LEU A 377 -13.43 1.27 -15.44
CA LEU A 377 -12.63 2.41 -14.98
C LEU A 377 -13.27 3.75 -15.37
N ALA A 378 -13.84 3.85 -16.58
CA ALA A 378 -14.58 5.04 -16.99
C ALA A 378 -15.81 5.29 -16.11
N ALA A 379 -16.60 4.26 -15.82
CA ALA A 379 -17.77 4.36 -14.95
C ALA A 379 -17.40 4.77 -13.51
N GLU A 380 -16.37 4.15 -12.95
CA GLU A 380 -15.83 4.49 -11.62
C GLU A 380 -15.34 5.94 -11.58
N THR A 381 -14.53 6.34 -12.57
CA THR A 381 -13.99 7.70 -12.65
C THR A 381 -15.11 8.73 -12.81
N GLN A 382 -16.13 8.44 -13.62
CA GLN A 382 -17.29 9.31 -13.77
C GLN A 382 -18.08 9.45 -12.47
N SER A 383 -18.28 8.37 -11.72
CA SER A 383 -18.92 8.40 -10.41
C SER A 383 -18.14 9.29 -9.43
N LYS A 384 -16.81 9.15 -9.41
CA LYS A 384 -15.91 9.96 -8.58
C LYS A 384 -16.00 11.45 -8.91
N ILE A 385 -15.99 11.81 -10.20
CA ILE A 385 -16.17 13.20 -10.66
C ILE A 385 -17.53 13.75 -10.18
N THR A 386 -18.60 12.98 -10.31
CA THR A 386 -19.95 13.39 -9.87
C THR A 386 -19.99 13.67 -8.37
N ILE A 387 -19.37 12.81 -7.54
CA ILE A 387 -19.27 13.00 -6.09
C ILE A 387 -18.47 14.27 -5.77
N ILE A 388 -17.31 14.45 -6.40
CA ILE A 388 -16.47 15.64 -6.19
C ILE A 388 -17.23 16.92 -6.55
N ASN A 389 -17.91 16.96 -7.69
CA ASN A 389 -18.70 18.12 -8.10
C ASN A 389 -19.82 18.44 -7.12
N ARG A 390 -20.48 17.43 -6.52
CA ARG A 390 -21.48 17.64 -5.47
C ARG A 390 -20.86 18.29 -4.24
N ILE A 391 -19.67 17.86 -3.83
CA ILE A 391 -18.95 18.45 -2.69
C ILE A 391 -18.57 19.91 -3.00
N LEU A 392 -18.04 20.17 -4.20
CA LEU A 392 -17.64 21.52 -4.62
C LEU A 392 -18.82 22.49 -4.80
N ALA A 393 -20.03 21.97 -5.06
CA ALA A 393 -21.25 22.76 -5.10
C ALA A 393 -21.68 23.31 -3.71
N GLU A 394 -21.04 22.88 -2.62
CA GLU A 394 -21.30 23.32 -1.25
C GLU A 394 -20.10 24.05 -0.61
N PRO A 395 -19.63 25.20 -1.16
CA PRO A 395 -18.42 25.88 -0.70
C PRO A 395 -18.51 26.39 0.76
N HIS A 396 -19.72 26.62 1.28
CA HIS A 396 -19.90 26.96 2.70
C HIS A 396 -19.63 25.75 3.61
N ALA A 397 -20.08 24.56 3.24
CA ALA A 397 -19.84 23.33 4.00
C ALA A 397 -18.34 22.98 4.01
N LEU A 398 -17.66 23.15 2.87
CA LEU A 398 -16.21 22.96 2.76
C LEU A 398 -15.44 23.92 3.66
N ARG A 399 -15.73 25.23 3.61
CA ARG A 399 -15.06 26.21 4.49
C ARG A 399 -15.30 25.93 5.97
N LYS A 400 -16.52 25.54 6.33
CA LYS A 400 -16.84 25.11 7.71
C LYS A 400 -16.01 23.90 8.13
N LYS A 401 -15.88 22.90 7.24
CA LYS A 401 -15.06 21.72 7.48
C LYS A 401 -13.58 22.06 7.61
N ALA A 402 -13.03 22.90 6.73
CA ALA A 402 -11.65 23.38 6.82
C ALA A 402 -11.39 24.11 8.15
N ALA A 403 -12.31 24.98 8.58
CA ALA A 403 -12.19 25.67 9.87
C ALA A 403 -12.24 24.71 11.07
N GLN A 404 -13.08 23.67 11.01
CA GLN A 404 -13.11 22.61 12.03
C GLN A 404 -11.78 21.85 12.08
N MET A 405 -11.21 21.53 10.91
CA MET A 405 -9.92 20.85 10.80
C MET A 405 -8.77 21.73 11.33
N ALA A 406 -8.74 23.03 11.00
CA ALA A 406 -7.76 23.96 11.57
C ALA A 406 -7.83 24.02 13.11
N ASN A 407 -9.05 24.09 13.68
CA ASN A 407 -9.22 24.05 15.13
C ASN A 407 -8.78 22.72 15.74
N GLN A 408 -9.03 21.60 15.06
CA GLN A 408 -8.56 20.28 15.49
C GLN A 408 -7.03 20.20 15.49
N ALA A 409 -6.37 20.69 14.44
CA ALA A 409 -4.92 20.74 14.36
C ALA A 409 -4.33 21.56 15.51
N ARG A 410 -4.90 22.74 15.79
CA ARG A 410 -4.50 23.57 16.93
C ARG A 410 -4.61 22.85 18.27
N MET A 411 -5.72 22.14 18.52
CA MET A 411 -5.90 21.36 19.75
C MET A 411 -4.89 20.23 19.91
N LEU A 412 -4.34 19.73 18.80
CA LEU A 412 -3.31 18.69 18.77
C LEU A 412 -1.88 19.27 18.77
N GLY A 413 -1.71 20.60 18.70
CA GLY A 413 -0.40 21.23 18.57
C GLY A 413 0.25 21.04 17.20
N GLU A 414 -0.55 20.86 16.15
CA GLU A 414 -0.11 20.61 14.78
C GLU A 414 -0.12 21.92 13.96
N ASP A 415 0.83 22.82 14.22
CA ASP A 415 0.85 24.20 13.68
C ASP A 415 0.87 24.24 12.13
N ASP A 416 1.63 23.34 11.50
CA ASP A 416 1.73 23.26 10.03
C ASP A 416 0.37 22.86 9.42
N LEU A 417 -0.34 21.93 10.05
CA LEU A 417 -1.67 21.51 9.62
C LEU A 417 -2.71 22.60 9.90
N GLU A 418 -2.61 23.30 11.03
CA GLU A 418 -3.49 24.44 11.32
C GLU A 418 -3.39 25.48 10.22
N ARG A 419 -2.17 25.87 9.84
CA ARG A 419 -1.93 26.83 8.76
C ARG A 419 -2.53 26.36 7.43
N LEU A 420 -2.23 25.12 7.02
CA LEU A 420 -2.73 24.53 5.78
C LEU A 420 -4.26 24.56 5.70
N TYR A 421 -4.96 24.19 6.78
CA TYR A 421 -6.43 24.21 6.79
C TYR A 421 -7.02 25.63 6.92
N ARG A 422 -6.29 26.60 7.51
CA ARG A 422 -6.72 28.01 7.53
C ARG A 422 -6.61 28.66 6.15
N GLU A 423 -5.55 28.36 5.41
CA GLU A 423 -5.38 28.82 4.02
C GLU A 423 -6.53 28.31 3.13
N ALA A 424 -6.91 27.04 3.31
CA ALA A 424 -8.07 26.43 2.64
C ALA A 424 -9.45 27.02 3.04
N CYS A 425 -9.52 27.91 4.04
CA CYS A 425 -10.75 28.65 4.37
C CYS A 425 -10.96 29.89 3.49
N THR A 426 -9.92 30.35 2.78
CA THR A 426 -9.96 31.60 2.02
C THR A 426 -10.75 31.45 0.72
N PRO A 427 -11.40 32.50 0.22
CA PRO A 427 -12.24 32.43 -0.99
C PRO A 427 -11.49 32.07 -2.27
N ASP A 428 -10.16 32.25 -2.29
CA ASP A 428 -9.32 32.16 -3.47
C ASP A 428 -8.68 30.78 -3.67
N HIS A 429 -9.01 29.79 -2.81
CA HIS A 429 -8.31 28.50 -2.73
C HIS A 429 -9.07 27.28 -3.25
#